data_AF-A0P0T2-F1
#
_entry.id   AF-A0P0T2-F1
#
_cell.length_a   1.000
_cell.length_b   1.000
_cell.length_c   1.000
_cell.angle_alpha   90.00
_cell.angle_beta   90.00
_cell.angle_gamma   90.00
#
_symmetry.space_group_name_H-M   'P 1'
#
loop_
_entity.id
_entity.type
_entity.pdbx_description
1 polymer ?
#
loop_
_entity_poly.entity_id
_entity_poly.type
_entity_poly.pdbx_seq_one_letter_code
_entity_poly.pdbx_strand_id
1 'polypeptide(L)'
;MSRLTIDITDQQHKSLKALAALEGKTIKQYALERLFPSDADQAWQELKTLLGNRVNAGLAGNVSAKTMGEILDEELAGHRS
;
A
#
# COMPACT_ATOMS: atom_id res chain seq x y z
N MET A 1 -26.26 12.88 -2.28
CA MET A 1 -25.06 13.68 -1.97
C MET A 1 -24.68 13.43 -0.51
N SER A 2 -23.64 12.65 -0.24
CA SER A 2 -23.26 12.29 1.15
C SER A 2 -22.56 13.46 1.83
N ARG A 3 -23.11 13.91 2.96
CA ARG A 3 -22.53 14.94 3.82
C ARG A 3 -21.85 14.26 5.00
N LEU A 4 -20.52 14.31 5.07
CA LEU A 4 -19.75 13.82 6.20
C LEU A 4 -19.57 14.96 7.21
N THR A 5 -19.95 14.73 8.48
CA THR A 5 -19.70 15.67 9.58
C THR A 5 -18.61 15.08 10.46
N ILE A 6 -17.57 15.85 10.75
CA ILE A 6 -16.40 15.42 11.52
C ILE A 6 -16.22 16.41 12.66
N ASP A 7 -16.28 15.93 13.89
CA ASP A 7 -15.96 16.74 15.06
C ASP A 7 -14.45 16.81 15.22
N ILE A 8 -13.92 18.04 15.17
CA ILE A 8 -12.50 18.33 15.35
C ILE A 8 -12.36 19.52 16.30
N THR A 9 -11.26 19.56 17.05
CA THR A 9 -10.96 20.70 17.90
C THR A 9 -10.54 21.91 17.06
N ASP A 10 -10.69 23.13 17.59
CA ASP A 10 -10.28 24.36 16.88
C ASP A 10 -8.80 24.35 16.47
N GLN A 11 -7.94 23.76 17.31
CA GLN A 11 -6.52 23.61 17.02
C GLN A 11 -6.28 22.64 15.86
N GLN A 12 -6.98 21.51 15.83
CA GLN A 12 -6.92 20.55 14.72
C GLN A 12 -7.43 21.18 13.42
N HIS A 13 -8.51 21.97 13.47
CA HIS A 13 -9.01 22.70 12.30
C HIS A 13 -7.98 23.70 11.76
N LYS A 14 -7.31 24.47 12.63
CA LYS A 14 -6.23 25.40 12.23
C LYS A 14 -5.07 24.66 11.58
N SER A 15 -4.62 23.56 12.17
CA SER A 15 -3.55 22.73 11.60
C SER A 15 -3.94 22.13 10.24
N LEU A 16 -5.15 21.57 10.12
CA LEU A 16 -5.68 21.03 8.86
C LEU A 16 -5.78 22.12 7.79
N LYS A 17 -6.23 23.32 8.14
CA LYS A 17 -6.34 24.45 7.22
C LYS A 17 -4.97 24.91 6.74
N ALA A 18 -3.98 24.98 7.63
CA ALA A 18 -2.61 25.35 7.27
C ALA A 18 -1.98 24.33 6.33
N LEU A 19 -2.12 23.03 6.63
CA LEU A 19 -1.61 21.95 5.78
C LEU A 19 -2.28 21.90 4.41
N ALA A 20 -3.61 22.07 4.36
CA ALA A 20 -4.34 22.17 3.09
C ALA A 20 -3.86 23.36 2.24
N ALA A 21 -3.63 24.52 2.87
CA ALA A 21 -3.12 25.70 2.18
C ALA A 21 -1.69 25.50 1.66
N LEU A 22 -0.83 24.80 2.41
CA LEU A 22 0.53 24.46 1.97
C LEU A 22 0.54 23.53 0.75
N GLU A 23 -0.41 22.59 0.65
CA GLU A 23 -0.59 21.75 -0.54
C GLU A 23 -1.37 22.45 -1.68
N GLY A 24 -1.83 23.69 -1.47
CA GLY A 24 -2.66 24.42 -2.44
C GLY A 24 -4.06 23.82 -2.63
N LYS A 25 -4.51 22.96 -1.71
CA LYS A 25 -5.80 22.27 -1.77
C LYS A 25 -6.82 22.91 -0.83
N THR A 26 -8.10 22.67 -1.11
CA THR A 26 -9.16 23.04 -0.16
C THR A 26 -9.14 22.10 1.04
N ILE A 27 -9.54 22.58 2.22
CA ILE A 27 -9.62 21.75 3.44
C ILE A 27 -10.48 20.50 3.25
N LYS A 28 -11.50 20.57 2.37
CA LYS A 28 -12.38 19.46 2.02
C LYS A 28 -11.63 18.36 1.26
N GLN A 29 -10.87 18.75 0.23
CA GLN A 29 -10.06 17.81 -0.56
C GLN A 29 -8.95 17.19 0.29
N TYR A 30 -8.25 18.02 1.06
CA TYR A 30 -7.18 17.56 1.93
C TYR A 30 -7.67 16.57 3.00
N ALA A 31 -8.81 16.85 3.65
CA ALA A 31 -9.40 15.94 4.62
C ALA A 31 -9.90 14.64 3.98
N LEU A 32 -10.48 14.70 2.77
CA LEU A 32 -10.94 13.51 2.05
C LEU A 32 -9.79 12.59 1.65
N GLU A 33 -8.71 13.12 1.08
CA GLU A 33 -7.53 12.34 0.71
C GLU A 33 -6.83 11.72 1.93
N ARG A 34 -6.87 12.42 3.08
CA ARG A 34 -6.31 11.92 4.34
C ARG A 34 -7.17 10.81 4.97
N LEU A 35 -8.50 10.91 4.88
CA LEU A 35 -9.45 9.93 5.40
C LEU A 35 -9.62 8.71 4.49
N PHE A 36 -9.44 8.91 3.19
CA PHE A 36 -9.49 7.88 2.16
C PHE A 36 -8.15 7.88 1.41
N PRO A 37 -7.06 7.38 2.04
CA PRO A 37 -5.78 7.30 1.36
C PRO A 37 -5.92 6.41 0.12
N SER A 38 -5.79 7.02 -1.06
CA SER A 38 -5.86 6.32 -2.35
C SER A 38 -4.76 5.27 -2.53
N ASP A 39 -3.70 5.34 -1.72
CA ASP A 39 -2.60 4.36 -1.70
C ASP A 39 -3.02 3.00 -1.13
N ALA A 40 -4.10 2.93 -0.33
CA ALA A 40 -4.59 1.65 0.18
C ALA A 40 -5.06 0.75 -0.96
N ASP A 41 -5.70 1.33 -1.98
CA ASP A 41 -6.12 0.59 -3.17
C ASP A 41 -4.91 0.15 -3.99
N GLN A 42 -3.87 0.98 -4.11
CA GLN A 42 -2.68 0.63 -4.88
C GLN A 42 -1.88 -0.51 -4.22
N ALA A 43 -1.64 -0.43 -2.91
CA ALA A 43 -1.00 -1.50 -2.16
C ALA A 43 -1.82 -2.81 -2.22
N TRP A 44 -3.15 -2.70 -2.21
CA TRP A 44 -4.04 -3.84 -2.35
C TRP A 44 -4.01 -4.47 -3.75
N GLN A 45 -3.94 -3.65 -4.81
CA GLN A 45 -3.79 -4.13 -6.19
C GLN A 45 -2.44 -4.81 -6.41
N GLU A 46 -1.34 -4.26 -5.86
CA GLU A 46 -0.01 -4.88 -5.93
C GLU A 46 0.00 -6.24 -5.23
N LEU A 47 -0.56 -6.32 -4.02
CA LEU A 47 -0.67 -7.58 -3.28
C LEU A 47 -1.51 -8.61 -4.04
N LYS A 48 -2.64 -8.19 -4.62
CA LYS A 48 -3.51 -9.07 -5.40
C LYS A 48 -2.82 -9.56 -6.68
N THR A 49 -2.02 -8.72 -7.33
CA THR A 49 -1.23 -9.08 -8.51
C THR A 49 -0.15 -10.09 -8.15
N LEU A 50 0.59 -9.89 -7.05
CA LEU A 50 1.59 -10.83 -6.57
C LEU A 50 0.98 -12.19 -6.20
N LEU A 51 -0.16 -12.19 -5.52
CA LEU A 51 -0.87 -13.42 -5.16
C LEU A 51 -1.42 -14.13 -6.40
N GLY A 52 -2.01 -13.40 -7.35
CA GLY A 52 -2.48 -13.96 -8.61
C GLY A 52 -1.35 -14.62 -9.41
N ASN A 53 -0.19 -13.97 -9.49
CA ASN A 53 1.00 -14.52 -10.15
C ASN A 53 1.50 -15.79 -9.43
N ARG A 54 1.51 -15.82 -8.10
CA ARG A 54 1.89 -17.02 -7.33
C ARG A 54 0.91 -18.17 -7.48
N VAL A 55 -0.40 -17.88 -7.50
CA VAL A 55 -1.44 -18.90 -7.72
C VAL A 55 -1.33 -19.48 -9.13
N ASN A 56 -1.14 -18.63 -10.14
CA ASN A 56 -0.93 -19.08 -11.52
C ASN A 56 0.36 -19.89 -11.67
N ALA A 57 1.46 -19.48 -11.01
CA ALA A 57 2.71 -20.24 -11.02
C ALA A 57 2.56 -21.60 -10.30
N GLY A 58 1.84 -21.64 -9.18
CA GLY A 58 1.53 -22.89 -8.46
C GLY A 58 0.64 -23.84 -9.27
N LEU A 59 -0.40 -23.31 -9.93
CA LEU A 59 -1.29 -24.08 -10.81
C LEU A 59 -0.58 -24.56 -12.09
N ALA A 60 0.37 -23.77 -12.61
CA ALA A 60 1.21 -24.15 -13.75
C ALA A 60 2.30 -25.17 -13.39
N GLY A 61 2.38 -25.61 -12.12
CA GLY A 61 3.36 -26.60 -11.68
C GLY A 61 4.78 -26.05 -11.46
N ASN A 62 4.97 -24.73 -11.47
CA ASN A 62 6.22 -24.07 -11.07
C ASN A 62 6.39 -24.03 -9.55
N VAL A 63 6.09 -25.14 -8.88
CA VAL A 63 6.45 -25.36 -7.49
C VAL A 63 7.86 -25.95 -7.51
N SER A 64 8.82 -25.20 -7.01
CA SER A 64 10.19 -25.70 -6.86
C SER A 64 10.15 -26.92 -5.94
N ALA A 65 10.58 -28.07 -6.44
CA ALA A 65 10.74 -29.29 -5.63
C ALA A 65 11.93 -29.19 -4.66
N LYS A 66 12.67 -28.07 -4.71
CA LYS A 66 13.79 -27.78 -3.82
C LYS A 66 13.28 -27.47 -2.42
N THR A 67 13.89 -28.12 -1.44
CA THR A 67 13.64 -27.83 -0.03
C THR A 67 14.18 -26.44 0.32
N MET A 68 13.63 -25.81 1.37
CA MET A 68 14.02 -24.46 1.78
C MET A 68 15.52 -24.33 2.08
N GLY A 69 16.20 -25.43 2.45
CA GLY A 69 17.65 -25.49 2.63
C GLY A 69 18.45 -25.41 1.33
N GLU A 70 18.00 -26.10 0.27
CA GLU A 70 18.68 -26.07 -1.04
C GLU A 70 18.55 -24.70 -1.73
N ILE A 71 17.41 -24.02 -1.53
CA ILE A 71 17.19 -22.66 -2.01
C ILE A 71 18.13 -21.68 -1.28
N LEU A 72 18.30 -21.86 0.03
CA LEU A 72 19.20 -21.03 0.83
C LEU A 72 20.66 -21.23 0.39
N ASP A 73 21.11 -22.47 0.21
CA ASP A 73 22.48 -22.77 -0.21
C ASP A 73 22.80 -22.26 -1.62
N GLU A 74 21.84 -22.30 -2.55
CA GLU A 74 22.00 -21.79 -3.93
C GLU A 74 22.15 -20.26 -3.96
N GLU A 75 21.32 -19.53 -3.22
CA GLU A 75 21.40 -18.06 -3.13
C GLU A 75 22.65 -17.60 -2.36
N LEU A 76 23.07 -18.34 -1.32
CA LEU A 76 24.29 -18.04 -0.56
C LEU A 76 25.57 -18.32 -1.37
N ALA A 77 25.54 -19.34 -2.23
CA ALA A 77 26.63 -19.65 -3.15
C ALA A 77 26.71 -18.65 -4.31
N GLY A 78 25.57 -18.17 -4.83
CA GLY A 78 25.50 -17.16 -5.88
C GLY A 78 26.01 -15.77 -5.46
N HIS A 79 25.96 -15.43 -4.17
CA HIS A 79 26.40 -14.14 -3.65
C HIS A 79 27.92 -14.03 -3.39
N ARG A 80 28.71 -15.06 -3.71
CA ARG A 80 30.18 -15.10 -3.48
C ARG A 80 31.05 -15.00 -4.75
N SER A 81 30.51 -14.58 -5.90
CA SER A 81 31.32 -14.26 -7.11
C SER A 81 31.51 -12.76 -7.30
#